data_AF-R5CTC5-F1
#
_entry.id   AF-R5CTC5-F1
#
_cell.length_a   1.000
_cell.length_b   1.000
_cell.length_c   1.000
_cell.angle_alpha   90.00
_cell.angle_beta   90.00
_cell.angle_gamma   90.00
#
_symmetry.space_group_name_H-M   'P 1'
#
loop_
_entity.id
_entity.type
_entity.pdbx_description
1 polymer ?
#
loop_
_entity_poly.entity_id
_entity_poly.type
_entity_poly.pdbx_seq_one_letter_code
_entity_poly.pdbx_strand_id
1 'polypeptide(L)'
;MTADNEIYTQLDHITDHLATMTKQERIAWFRRSAYIQPLNFIKEIDGTVYAVRAFFKEDARENITDKVQRIVLNDTKSINRF
;
A
#
# COMPACT_ATOMS: atom_id res chain seq x y z
N MET A 1 0.32 -26.62 -12.57
CA MET A 1 -0.38 -25.80 -11.55
C MET A 1 0.15 -24.39 -11.71
N THR A 2 -0.73 -23.44 -12.03
CA THR A 2 -0.37 -22.05 -12.42
C THR A 2 -0.04 -21.21 -11.19
N ALA A 3 0.91 -20.27 -11.33
CA ALA A 3 1.40 -19.38 -10.27
C ALA A 3 0.28 -18.66 -9.49
N ASP A 4 -0.89 -18.46 -10.09
CA ASP A 4 -2.06 -17.88 -9.43
C ASP A 4 -2.50 -18.68 -8.20
N ASN A 5 -2.43 -20.01 -8.24
CA ASN A 5 -2.85 -20.86 -7.13
C ASN A 5 -1.93 -20.73 -5.91
N GLU A 6 -0.65 -20.42 -6.13
CA GLU A 6 0.31 -20.17 -5.06
C GLU A 6 0.02 -18.85 -4.36
N ILE A 7 -0.33 -17.81 -5.11
CA ILE A 7 -0.68 -16.49 -4.54
C ILE A 7 -1.91 -16.61 -3.64
N TYR A 8 -2.98 -17.27 -4.09
CA TYR A 8 -4.18 -17.44 -3.27
C TYR A 8 -3.89 -18.25 -1.99
N THR A 9 -3.09 -19.31 -2.10
CA THR A 9 -2.68 -20.10 -0.92
C THR A 9 -1.88 -19.26 0.09
N GLN A 10 -0.98 -18.40 -0.39
CA GLN A 10 -0.22 -17.51 0.48
C GLN A 10 -1.11 -16.44 1.15
N LEU A 11 -2.13 -15.94 0.44
CA LEU A 11 -3.11 -15.01 1.01
C LEU A 11 -3.93 -15.66 2.13
N ASP A 12 -4.32 -16.91 1.96
CA ASP A 12 -5.05 -17.68 2.98
C ASP A 12 -4.17 -17.87 4.23
N HIS A 13 -2.92 -18.29 4.05
CA HIS A 13 -1.97 -18.43 5.18
C HIS A 13 -1.75 -17.13 5.97
N ILE A 14 -1.64 -15.99 5.28
CA ILE A 14 -1.52 -14.69 5.93
C ILE A 14 -2.80 -14.37 6.71
N THR A 15 -3.97 -14.61 6.11
CA THR A 15 -5.27 -14.34 6.73
C THR A 15 -5.47 -15.16 7.99
N ASP A 16 -5.17 -16.47 7.93
CA ASP A 16 -5.23 -17.37 9.07
C ASP A 16 -4.29 -16.94 10.19
N HIS A 17 -3.06 -16.55 9.84
CA HIS A 17 -2.07 -16.08 10.82
C HIS A 17 -2.51 -14.78 11.50
N LEU A 18 -3.11 -13.84 10.77
CA LEU A 18 -3.65 -12.61 11.35
C LEU A 18 -4.86 -12.90 12.24
N ALA A 19 -5.68 -13.91 11.90
CA ALA A 19 -6.85 -14.28 12.69
C ALA A 19 -6.48 -14.75 14.11
N THR A 20 -5.31 -15.39 14.29
CA THR A 20 -4.84 -15.84 15.61
C THR A 20 -4.34 -14.70 16.52
N MET A 21 -4.15 -13.50 15.98
CA MET A 21 -3.66 -12.34 16.74
C MET A 21 -4.79 -11.53 17.39
N THR A 22 -4.53 -10.98 18.58
CA THR A 22 -5.36 -9.95 19.20
C THR A 22 -5.36 -8.65 18.38
N LYS A 23 -6.31 -7.75 18.67
CA LYS A 23 -6.39 -6.45 17.98
C LYS A 23 -5.10 -5.62 18.13
N GLN A 24 -4.47 -5.64 19.30
CA GLN A 24 -3.21 -4.91 19.55
C GLN A 24 -2.04 -5.52 18.79
N GLU A 25 -1.96 -6.85 18.73
CA GLU A 25 -0.94 -7.56 17.96
C GLU A 25 -1.10 -7.33 16.46
N ARG A 26 -2.33 -7.30 15.93
CA ARG A 26 -2.58 -6.92 14.52
C ARG A 26 -2.13 -5.50 14.22
N ILE A 27 -2.33 -4.55 15.13
CA ILE A 27 -1.84 -3.17 14.99
C ILE A 27 -0.31 -3.13 15.01
N ALA A 28 0.34 -3.90 15.88
CA ALA A 28 1.79 -4.00 15.95
C ALA A 28 2.38 -4.67 14.68
N TRP A 29 1.76 -5.75 14.21
CA TRP A 29 2.11 -6.41 12.94
C TRP A 29 1.98 -5.44 11.77
N PHE A 30 0.85 -4.72 11.69
CA PHE A 30 0.64 -3.69 10.66
C PHE A 30 1.71 -2.60 10.72
N ARG A 31 2.07 -2.07 11.89
CA ARG A 31 3.14 -1.05 11.97
C ARG A 31 4.52 -1.58 11.52
N ARG A 32 4.80 -2.86 11.74
CA ARG A 32 6.04 -3.52 11.33
C ARG A 32 6.06 -3.86 9.83
N SER A 33 4.93 -4.32 9.27
CA SER A 33 4.80 -4.73 7.88
C SER A 33 4.47 -3.57 6.94
N ALA A 34 3.72 -2.58 7.42
CA ALA A 34 3.44 -1.31 6.76
C ALA A 34 4.57 -0.30 6.92
N TYR A 35 5.78 -0.74 7.30
CA TYR A 35 7.00 -0.01 6.96
C TYR A 35 7.17 -0.08 5.43
N ILE A 36 6.27 0.60 4.73
CA ILE A 36 6.45 1.06 3.38
C ILE A 36 7.65 1.97 3.52
N GLN A 37 8.86 1.44 3.26
CA GLN A 37 9.95 2.30 2.82
C GLN A 37 9.29 3.24 1.79
N PRO A 38 9.44 4.58 1.92
CA PRO A 38 8.78 5.53 1.03
C PRO A 38 8.89 4.97 -0.36
N LEU A 39 7.76 4.74 -1.06
CA LEU A 39 7.71 3.84 -2.21
C LEU A 39 8.88 4.15 -3.16
N ASN A 40 9.96 3.39 -3.04
CA ASN A 40 11.27 3.75 -3.58
C ASN A 40 11.33 3.13 -4.96
N PHE A 41 10.76 3.80 -5.95
CA PHE A 41 10.96 3.39 -7.33
C PHE A 41 12.33 3.92 -7.78
N ILE A 42 13.31 3.02 -7.84
CA ILE A 42 14.61 3.31 -8.45
C ILE A 42 14.56 2.77 -9.87
N LYS A 43 14.76 3.65 -10.85
CA LYS A 43 14.85 3.25 -12.25
C LYS A 43 15.96 4.01 -12.96
N GLU A 44 16.74 3.29 -13.74
CA GLU A 44 17.72 3.86 -14.65
C GLU A 44 17.11 4.05 -16.04
N ILE A 45 17.27 5.24 -16.61
CA ILE A 45 16.89 5.60 -17.98
C ILE A 45 18.05 6.40 -18.56
N ASP A 46 18.61 5.94 -19.69
CA ASP A 46 19.72 6.59 -20.41
C ASP A 46 20.93 6.95 -19.51
N GLY A 47 21.33 6.03 -18.63
CA GLY A 47 22.45 6.22 -17.70
C GLY A 47 22.16 7.17 -16.53
N THR A 48 20.92 7.65 -16.38
CA THR A 48 20.48 8.49 -15.25
C THR A 48 19.61 7.69 -14.30
N VAL A 49 19.98 7.69 -13.01
CA VAL A 49 19.21 7.02 -11.94
C VAL A 49 18.17 7.96 -11.36
N TYR A 50 16.90 7.59 -11.50
CA TYR A 50 15.75 8.27 -10.90
C TYR A 50 15.30 7.53 -9.65
N ALA A 51 15.34 8.20 -8.50
CA ALA A 51 14.75 7.71 -7.27
C ALA A 51 13.47 8.51 -6.97
N VAL A 52 12.31 7.90 -7.13
CA VAL A 52 11.04 8.47 -6.67
C VAL A 52 10.83 8.04 -5.23
N ARG A 53 10.68 9.00 -4.32
CA ARG A 53 10.30 8.76 -2.92
C ARG A 53 8.92 9.33 -2.68
N ALA A 54 7.92 8.48 -2.56
CA ALA A 54 6.58 8.92 -2.17
C ALA A 54 6.45 8.91 -0.63
N PHE A 55 6.10 10.07 -0.07
CA PHE A 55 5.78 10.20 1.35
C PHE A 55 4.30 10.51 1.52
N PHE A 56 3.70 9.95 2.57
CA PHE A 56 2.39 10.41 3.04
C PHE A 56 2.61 11.67 3.86
N LYS A 57 1.95 12.75 3.44
CA LYS A 57 1.96 14.04 4.12
C LYS A 57 0.71 14.13 4.99
N GLU A 58 0.89 14.26 6.30
CA GLU A 58 -0.19 14.25 7.28
C GLU A 58 -1.19 15.40 7.07
N ASP A 59 -0.69 16.59 6.72
CA ASP A 59 -1.48 17.78 6.42
C ASP A 59 -1.89 17.87 4.93
N ALA A 60 -1.82 16.77 4.18
CA ALA A 60 -2.31 16.75 2.81
C ALA A 60 -3.84 16.93 2.79
N ARG A 61 -4.33 17.73 1.84
CA ARG A 61 -5.76 17.95 1.60
C ARG A 61 -6.52 16.65 1.28
N GLU A 62 -5.82 15.64 0.78
CA GLU A 62 -6.36 14.30 0.49
C GLU A 62 -5.76 13.28 1.47
N ASN A 63 -6.61 12.67 2.30
CA ASN A 63 -6.21 11.62 3.24
C ASN A 63 -6.03 10.26 2.53
N ILE A 64 -5.52 9.26 3.26
CA ILE A 64 -5.23 7.92 2.69
C ILE A 64 -6.48 7.21 2.16
N THR A 65 -7.63 7.36 2.81
CA THR A 65 -8.89 6.72 2.39
C THR A 65 -9.36 7.28 1.07
N ASP A 66 -9.40 8.62 0.94
CA ASP A 66 -9.80 9.29 -0.30
C ASP A 66 -8.81 8.98 -1.44
N LYS A 67 -7.52 8.90 -1.13
CA LYS A 67 -6.48 8.54 -2.11
C LYS A 67 -6.62 7.10 -2.63
N VAL A 68 -6.96 6.15 -1.75
CA VAL A 68 -7.23 4.75 -2.14
C VAL A 68 -8.48 4.67 -3.00
N GLN A 69 -9.56 5.37 -2.62
CA GLN A 69 -10.79 5.45 -3.41
C GLN A 69 -10.51 5.96 -4.83
N ARG A 70 -9.75 7.04 -4.97
CA ARG A 70 -9.44 7.63 -6.28
C ARG A 70 -8.52 6.77 -7.14
N ILE A 71 -7.47 6.16 -6.58
CA ILE A 71 -6.43 5.47 -7.36
C ILE A 71 -6.78 4.00 -7.63
N VAL A 72 -7.26 3.30 -6.60
CA VAL A 72 -7.48 1.84 -6.68
C VAL A 72 -8.90 1.55 -7.16
N LEU A 73 -9.88 2.30 -6.66
CA LEU A 73 -11.29 2.07 -6.98
C LEU A 73 -11.78 2.94 -8.14
N ASN A 74 -10.92 3.81 -8.71
CA ASN A 74 -11.27 4.81 -9.73
C ASN A 74 -12.49 5.66 -9.35
N ASP A 75 -12.75 5.82 -8.05
CA ASP A 75 -13.86 6.59 -7.55
C ASP A 75 -13.46 8.07 -7.55
N THR A 76 -13.71 8.75 -8.67
CA THR A 76 -13.50 10.19 -8.78
C THR A 76 -14.62 10.90 -8.04
N LYS A 77 -14.46 11.10 -6.72
CA LYS A 77 -15.16 12.21 -6.06
C LYS A 77 -14.81 13.47 -6.84
N SER A 78 -15.81 14.22 -7.30
CA SER A 78 -15.61 15.51 -7.97
C SER A 78 -14.87 16.45 -7.04
N ILE A 79 -13.55 16.47 -7.12
CA ILE A 79 -12.71 17.43 -6.41
C ILE A 79 -12.98 18.77 -7.09
N ASN A 80 -13.87 19.58 -6.51
CA ASN A 80 -14.02 20.98 -6.90
C ASN A 80 -12.66 21.67 -6.76
N ARG A 81 -11.99 21.86 -7.89
CA ARG A 81 -10.79 22.68 -8.03
C ARG A 81 -11.25 24.14 -8.11
N PHE A 82 -11.14 24.84 -6.99
CA PHE A 82 -11.02 26.29 -6.93
C PHE A 82 -9.94 26.62 -5.90
#